data_AF-S3IUE3-F1
#
_entry.id   AF-S3IUE3-F1
#
_cell.length_a   1.000
_cell.length_b   1.000
_cell.length_c   1.000
_cell.angle_alpha   90.00
_cell.angle_beta   90.00
_cell.angle_gamma   90.00
#
_symmetry.space_group_name_H-M   'P 1'
#
loop_
_entity.id
_entity.type
_entity.pdbx_description
1 polymer ?
#
loop_
_entity_poly.entity_id
_entity_poly.type
_entity_poly.pdbx_seq_one_letter_code
_entity_poly.pdbx_strand_id
1 'polypeptide(L)'
;MNKRKSLWFIAVFWILGISIFAFNLHFKPPYVADAEEKLESNLTYTFGPGNCDSRKEPDGEWDIICDVGYDKHSFQYQVYPESESGDFYLVALNTDARENVNTDLLSYLDIRKSKG
;
A
#
# COMPACT_ATOMS: atom_id res chain seq x y z
N MET A 1 30.43 43.32 1.13
CA MET A 1 30.11 41.88 0.99
C MET A 1 28.58 41.73 1.02
N ASN A 2 27.96 41.51 -0.14
CA ASN A 2 26.53 41.81 -0.38
C ASN A 2 25.59 40.70 0.14
N LYS A 3 25.12 40.85 1.39
CA LYS A 3 24.09 40.00 2.03
C LYS A 3 22.82 39.83 1.18
N ARG A 4 22.52 40.80 0.30
CA ARG A 4 21.39 40.74 -0.63
C ARG A 4 21.50 39.63 -1.68
N LYS A 5 22.69 39.30 -2.18
CA LYS A 5 22.84 38.22 -3.17
C LYS A 5 22.67 36.84 -2.53
N SER A 6 23.04 36.71 -1.25
CA SER A 6 22.95 35.46 -0.49
C SER A 6 21.52 34.98 -0.26
N LEU A 7 20.55 35.91 -0.14
CA LEU A 7 19.14 35.56 0.08
C LEU A 7 18.46 35.00 -1.18
N TRP A 8 18.84 35.47 -2.37
CA TRP A 8 18.30 34.96 -3.64
C TRP A 8 18.73 33.51 -3.93
N PHE A 9 19.97 33.15 -3.59
CA PHE A 9 20.45 31.76 -3.77
C PHE A 9 19.77 30.77 -2.82
N ILE A 10 19.45 31.19 -1.59
CA ILE A 10 18.75 30.33 -0.62
C ILE A 10 17.34 30.04 -1.11
N ALA A 11 16.58 31.05 -1.55
CA ALA A 11 15.22 30.86 -2.05
C ALA A 11 15.15 29.91 -3.27
N VAL A 12 16.10 30.00 -4.20
CA VAL A 12 16.15 29.10 -5.37
C VAL A 12 16.49 27.66 -4.98
N PHE A 13 17.39 27.46 -4.01
CA PHE A 13 17.72 26.11 -3.50
C PHE A 13 16.56 25.45 -2.74
N TRP A 14 15.74 26.21 -2.01
CA TRP A 14 14.54 25.67 -1.36
C TRP A 14 13.49 25.19 -2.38
N ILE A 15 13.28 25.93 -3.48
CA ILE A 15 12.30 25.56 -4.51
C ILE A 15 12.74 24.30 -5.27
N LEU A 16 14.04 24.17 -5.60
CA LEU A 16 14.59 22.98 -6.25
C LEU A 16 14.62 21.75 -5.33
N GLY A 17 14.88 21.94 -4.02
CA GLY A 17 14.86 20.85 -3.04
C GLY A 17 13.48 20.22 -2.85
N ILE A 18 12.42 21.03 -2.84
CA ILE A 18 11.03 20.55 -2.70
C ILE A 18 10.60 19.72 -3.92
N SER A 19 11.03 20.10 -5.14
CA SER A 19 10.69 19.33 -6.34
C SER A 19 11.31 17.93 -6.40
N ILE A 20 12.51 17.75 -5.82
CA ILE A 20 13.18 16.44 -5.77
C ILE A 20 12.56 15.56 -4.67
N PHE A 21 12.13 16.16 -3.56
CA PHE A 21 11.46 15.43 -2.48
C PHE A 21 10.08 14.88 -2.92
N ALA A 22 9.31 15.65 -3.70
CA ALA A 22 8.05 15.20 -4.26
C ALA A 22 8.21 14.09 -5.34
N PHE A 23 9.40 13.95 -5.95
CA PHE A 23 9.63 12.93 -6.98
C PHE A 23 9.82 11.51 -6.43
N ASN A 24 9.95 11.36 -5.10
CA ASN A 24 9.87 10.08 -4.39
C ASN A 24 8.45 9.79 -3.89
N LEU A 25 7.42 10.44 -4.44
CA LEU A 25 6.07 9.89 -4.38
C LEU A 25 6.12 8.55 -5.12
N HIS A 26 6.20 7.45 -4.35
CA HIS A 26 5.93 6.11 -4.86
C HIS A 26 4.52 6.15 -5.45
N PHE A 27 4.42 6.42 -6.76
CA PHE A 27 3.16 6.38 -7.49
C PHE A 27 2.74 4.92 -7.55
N LYS A 28 2.00 4.48 -6.53
CA LYS A 28 1.28 3.21 -6.57
C LYS A 28 0.16 3.31 -7.60
N PRO A 29 -0.07 2.28 -8.42
CA PRO A 29 -1.19 2.25 -9.34
C PRO A 29 -2.54 2.40 -8.60
N PRO A 30 -3.58 2.96 -9.23
CA PRO A 30 -4.89 3.13 -8.60
C PRO A 30 -5.48 1.83 -8.04
N TYR A 31 -5.31 0.70 -8.73
CA TYR A 31 -5.81 -0.60 -8.27
C TYR A 31 -5.11 -1.07 -6.98
N VAL A 32 -3.84 -0.70 -6.77
CA VAL A 32 -3.10 -1.03 -5.54
C VAL A 32 -3.58 -0.17 -4.37
N ALA A 33 -3.81 1.12 -4.63
CA ALA A 33 -4.35 2.02 -3.61
C ALA A 33 -5.76 1.60 -3.16
N ASP A 34 -6.63 1.24 -4.11
CA ASP A 34 -7.98 0.76 -3.81
C ASP A 34 -7.95 -0.59 -3.06
N ALA A 35 -7.02 -1.49 -3.43
CA ALA A 35 -6.81 -2.74 -2.70
C ALA A 35 -6.36 -2.54 -1.26
N GLU A 36 -5.42 -1.61 -1.03
CA GLU A 36 -4.93 -1.26 0.31
C GLU A 36 -6.04 -0.68 1.20
N GLU A 37 -6.81 0.29 0.68
CA GLU A 37 -7.92 0.90 1.42
C GLU A 37 -9.00 -0.12 1.80
N LYS A 38 -9.39 -0.99 0.85
CA LYS A 38 -10.40 -2.04 1.10
C LYS A 38 -9.92 -3.07 2.11
N LEU A 39 -8.66 -3.50 2.02
CA LEU A 39 -8.07 -4.44 2.99
C LEU A 39 -8.02 -3.82 4.38
N GLU A 40 -7.53 -2.58 4.50
CA GLU A 40 -7.44 -1.89 5.78
C GLU A 40 -8.81 -1.74 6.44
N SER A 41 -9.82 -1.31 5.67
CA SER A 41 -11.18 -1.15 6.17
C SER A 41 -11.77 -2.48 6.66
N ASN A 42 -11.66 -3.53 5.84
CA ASN A 42 -12.24 -4.84 6.16
C ASN A 42 -11.53 -5.53 7.33
N LEU A 43 -10.19 -5.47 7.38
CA LEU A 43 -9.41 -6.04 8.47
C LEU A 43 -9.60 -5.26 9.77
N THR A 44 -9.65 -3.92 9.69
CA THR A 44 -9.88 -3.08 10.87
C THR A 44 -11.24 -3.33 11.48
N TYR A 45 -12.26 -3.53 10.64
CA TYR A 45 -13.60 -3.90 11.10
C TYR A 45 -13.61 -5.26 11.81
N THR A 46 -12.93 -6.26 11.22
CA THR A 46 -13.00 -7.66 11.68
C THR A 46 -12.10 -7.91 12.90
N PHE A 47 -10.87 -7.41 12.89
CA PHE A 47 -9.82 -7.73 13.86
C PHE A 47 -9.44 -6.55 14.78
N GLY A 48 -10.01 -5.37 14.54
CA GLY A 48 -9.71 -4.15 15.29
C GLY A 48 -8.62 -3.29 14.64
N PRO A 49 -8.27 -2.15 15.24
CA PRO A 49 -7.44 -1.11 14.62
C PRO A 49 -6.10 -1.63 14.11
N GLY A 50 -5.67 -1.09 12.97
CA GLY A 50 -4.40 -1.38 12.33
C GLY A 50 -4.19 -0.53 11.09
N ASN A 51 -3.14 -0.82 10.32
CA ASN A 51 -2.81 -0.12 9.09
C ASN A 51 -2.37 -1.13 8.02
N CYS A 52 -2.55 -0.77 6.75
CA CYS A 52 -2.00 -1.50 5.62
C CYS A 52 -1.00 -0.64 4.84
N ASP A 53 0.09 -1.27 4.40
CA ASP A 53 1.10 -0.63 3.57
C ASP A 53 1.37 -1.48 2.32
N SER A 54 1.42 -0.83 1.16
CA SER A 54 1.82 -1.45 -0.11
C SER A 54 3.31 -1.25 -0.42
N ARG A 55 3.94 -2.31 -0.93
CA ARG A 55 5.33 -2.30 -1.39
C ARG A 55 5.41 -2.91 -2.79
N LYS A 56 6.23 -2.30 -3.64
CA LYS A 56 6.56 -2.87 -4.95
C LYS A 56 7.73 -3.85 -4.80
N GLU A 57 7.54 -5.08 -5.24
CA GLU A 57 8.55 -6.12 -5.24
C GLU A 57 9.52 -5.99 -6.45
N PRO A 58 10.72 -6.58 -6.38
CA PRO A 58 11.73 -6.49 -7.44
C PRO A 58 11.29 -7.06 -8.80
N ASP A 59 10.35 -8.01 -8.81
CA ASP A 59 9.74 -8.59 -10.01
C ASP A 59 8.66 -7.68 -10.64
N GLY A 60 8.31 -6.58 -9.97
CA GLY A 60 7.32 -5.61 -10.41
C GLY A 60 5.92 -5.85 -9.87
N GLU A 61 5.70 -6.92 -9.11
CA GLU A 61 4.45 -7.21 -8.42
C GLU A 61 4.30 -6.29 -7.18
N TRP A 62 3.09 -6.22 -6.64
CA TRP A 62 2.78 -5.38 -5.48
C TRP A 62 2.30 -6.25 -4.34
N ASP A 63 2.95 -6.12 -3.20
CA ASP A 63 2.54 -6.75 -1.95
C ASP A 63 1.86 -5.71 -1.06
N ILE A 64 0.86 -6.15 -0.30
CA ILE A 64 0.21 -5.39 0.77
C ILE A 64 0.39 -6.17 2.06
N ILE A 65 0.89 -5.47 3.08
CA ILE A 65 1.05 -5.99 4.43
C ILE A 65 0.14 -5.18 5.34
N CYS A 66 -0.68 -5.87 6.13
CA CYS A 66 -1.60 -5.26 7.06
C CYS A 66 -1.38 -5.79 8.48
N ASP A 67 -1.02 -4.91 9.40
CA ASP A 67 -0.87 -5.25 10.81
C ASP A 67 -2.05 -4.70 11.61
N VAL A 68 -2.82 -5.59 12.24
CA VAL A 68 -4.10 -5.24 12.89
C VAL A 68 -4.24 -5.86 14.29
N GLY A 69 -5.19 -5.32 15.06
CA GLY A 69 -5.46 -5.77 16.42
C GLY A 69 -4.33 -5.44 17.40
N TYR A 70 -3.65 -4.31 17.18
CA TYR A 70 -2.41 -3.93 17.88
C TYR A 70 -1.27 -4.93 17.61
N ASP A 71 -0.96 -5.15 16.32
CA ASP A 71 0.13 -6.01 15.82
C ASP A 71 0.01 -7.49 16.20
N LYS A 72 -1.21 -7.95 16.50
CA LYS A 72 -1.47 -9.36 16.85
C LYS A 72 -1.65 -10.26 15.63
N HIS A 73 -2.09 -9.65 14.52
CA HIS A 73 -2.29 -10.33 13.26
C HIS A 73 -1.56 -9.54 12.18
N SER A 74 -0.84 -10.27 11.32
CA SER A 74 -0.14 -9.69 10.19
C SER A 74 -0.60 -10.41 8.94
N PHE A 75 -1.29 -9.71 8.05
CA PHE A 75 -1.83 -10.28 6.83
C PHE A 75 -1.00 -9.85 5.63
N GLN A 76 -0.59 -10.81 4.79
CA GLN A 76 0.20 -10.53 3.59
C GLN A 76 -0.55 -10.99 2.35
N TYR A 77 -0.73 -10.05 1.43
CA TYR A 77 -1.40 -10.26 0.16
C TYR A 77 -0.54 -9.76 -0.99
N GLN A 78 -0.65 -10.42 -2.13
CA GLN A 78 -0.16 -9.90 -3.39
C GLN A 78 -1.33 -9.38 -4.21
N VAL A 79 -1.14 -8.26 -4.90
CA VAL A 79 -2.19 -7.56 -5.65
C VAL A 79 -1.93 -7.68 -7.15
N TYR A 80 -2.96 -8.07 -7.87
CA TYR A 80 -2.92 -8.15 -9.31
C TYR A 80 -4.07 -7.36 -9.94
N PRO A 81 -3.83 -6.65 -11.05
CA PRO A 81 -4.91 -6.01 -11.79
C PRO A 81 -5.76 -7.06 -12.52
N GLU A 82 -7.07 -6.85 -12.52
CA GLU A 82 -8.00 -7.58 -13.38
C GLU A 82 -7.95 -6.93 -14.78
N SER A 83 -7.60 -7.69 -15.81
CA SER A 83 -7.07 -7.20 -17.09
C SER A 83 -7.98 -6.25 -17.88
N GLU A 84 -9.29 -6.21 -17.59
CA GLU A 84 -10.26 -5.46 -18.39
C GLU A 84 -11.15 -4.49 -17.61
N SER A 85 -11.35 -4.68 -16.30
CA SER A 85 -12.27 -3.85 -15.51
C SER A 85 -11.58 -2.72 -14.74
N GLY A 86 -10.26 -2.79 -14.58
CA GLY A 86 -9.54 -1.92 -13.65
C GLY A 86 -9.74 -2.29 -12.18
N ASP A 87 -10.44 -3.39 -11.91
CA ASP A 87 -10.50 -4.02 -10.59
C ASP A 87 -9.18 -4.74 -10.27
N PHE A 88 -9.13 -5.36 -9.10
CA PHE A 88 -8.00 -6.15 -8.64
C PHE A 88 -8.48 -7.48 -8.05
N TYR A 89 -7.57 -8.45 -8.01
CA TYR A 89 -7.69 -9.62 -7.16
C TYR A 89 -6.47 -9.73 -6.26
N LEU A 90 -6.66 -10.40 -5.13
CA LEU A 90 -5.64 -10.59 -4.10
C LEU A 90 -5.20 -12.04 -4.08
N VAL A 91 -3.93 -12.28 -3.75
CA VAL A 91 -3.41 -13.62 -3.47
C VAL A 91 -2.89 -13.64 -2.04
N ALA A 92 -3.44 -14.52 -1.19
CA ALA A 92 -2.99 -14.67 0.18
C ALA A 92 -1.61 -15.35 0.24
N LEU A 93 -0.63 -14.66 0.82
CA LEU A 93 0.77 -15.10 0.86
C LEU A 93 1.14 -15.83 2.17
N ASN A 94 0.57 -15.43 3.30
CA ASN A 94 0.88 -16.01 4.61
C ASN A 94 -0.30 -16.77 5.25
N THR A 95 -0.04 -17.44 6.37
CA THR A 95 -1.02 -18.29 7.06
C THR A 95 -2.23 -17.49 7.53
N ASP A 96 -2.02 -16.35 8.18
CA ASP A 96 -3.10 -15.47 8.66
C ASP A 96 -4.05 -15.07 7.52
N ALA A 97 -3.50 -14.66 6.37
CA ALA A 97 -4.28 -14.35 5.18
C ALA A 97 -5.03 -15.57 4.63
N ARG A 98 -4.39 -16.74 4.56
CA ARG A 98 -4.98 -17.96 3.98
C ARG A 98 -6.09 -18.57 4.83
N GLU A 99 -5.96 -18.50 6.15
CA GLU A 99 -6.95 -19.05 7.08
C GLU A 99 -8.19 -18.17 7.21
N ASN A 100 -8.03 -16.85 7.03
CA ASN A 100 -9.10 -15.88 7.22
C ASN A 100 -9.76 -15.36 5.93
N VAL A 101 -9.45 -15.93 4.76
CA VAL A 101 -10.02 -15.53 3.46
C VAL A 101 -11.55 -15.40 3.46
N ASN A 102 -12.24 -16.29 4.18
CA ASN A 102 -13.71 -16.34 4.22
C ASN A 102 -14.30 -15.71 5.49
N THR A 103 -13.50 -14.99 6.27
CA THR A 103 -13.92 -14.41 7.53
C THR A 103 -14.55 -13.04 7.29
N ASP A 104 -15.82 -12.90 7.68
CA ASP A 104 -16.53 -11.62 7.73
C ASP A 104 -16.42 -10.81 6.42
N LEU A 105 -15.95 -9.55 6.48
CA LEU A 105 -15.88 -8.67 5.32
C LEU A 105 -14.85 -9.08 4.27
N LEU A 106 -13.88 -9.93 4.64
CA LEU A 106 -12.90 -10.47 3.69
C LEU A 106 -13.56 -11.38 2.64
N SER A 107 -14.72 -11.97 2.97
CA SER A 107 -15.49 -12.79 2.02
C SER A 107 -16.03 -12.02 0.81
N TYR A 108 -16.04 -10.68 0.85
CA TYR A 108 -16.43 -9.81 -0.26
C TYR A 108 -15.26 -9.42 -1.17
N LEU A 109 -14.03 -9.80 -0.82
CA LEU A 109 -12.85 -9.56 -1.64
C LEU A 109 -12.54 -10.81 -2.47
N ASP A 110 -12.14 -10.65 -3.74
CA ASP A 110 -11.59 -11.77 -4.53
C ASP A 110 -10.18 -12.10 -4.04
N ILE A 111 -10.10 -12.88 -2.96
CA ILE A 111 -8.86 -13.37 -2.39
C ILE A 111 -8.67 -14.83 -2.82
N ARG A 112 -7.67 -15.05 -3.65
CA ARG A 112 -7.24 -16.37 -4.11
C ARG A 112 -6.16 -16.90 -3.18
N LYS A 113 -6.14 -18.21 -2.95
CA LYS A 113 -5.08 -18.85 -2.17
C LYS A 113 -3.88 -19.13 -3.08
N SER A 114 -2.68 -18.70 -2.69
CA SER A 114 -1.47 -19.09 -3.40
C SER A 114 -1.32 -20.62 -3.38
N LYS A 115 -0.91 -21.20 -4.52
CA LYS A 115 -0.51 -22.61 -4.59
C LYS A 115 0.83 -22.74 -3.85
N GLY A 116 0.76 -23.04 -2.56
CA GLY A 116 1.92 -23.41 -1.75
C GLY A 116 2.56 -24.71 -2.22
#